data_AF-A0A921TA46-F1
#
_entry.id   AF-A0A921TA46-F1
#
_cell.length_a   1.000
_cell.length_b   1.000
_cell.length_c   1.000
_cell.angle_alpha   90.00
_cell.angle_beta   90.00
_cell.angle_gamma   90.00
#
_symmetry.space_group_name_H-M   'P 1'
#
loop_
_entity.id
_entity.type
_entity.pdbx_description
1 polymer ?
#
loop_
_entity_poly.entity_id
_entity_poly.type
_entity_poly.pdbx_seq_one_letter_code
_entity_poly.pdbx_strand_id
1 'polypeptide(L)'
;WDEYRARAKTEPAAVIKAAKQSMAVHVKAMLEFQKQGIPTFDYGNNIRQMAQEEGVENAFDFPGFVPAYIRPLFCRGIGPFRWAALSGDPQDIYKTDAKVKELIPDDAHLHNWLDMARERISFQGLPARICWVGLGQRAKLGLAFNEMVRSGELSAPVVIGRDHLDSGSVASPNRETEAMQDGSDAVSDWPLLNALLNTASGATWVSLHHGGGVGMGFSQHSGMVIVCDGTDEAAERIARVLHNDPATGVMRHADAGYQIAIDCAKEQGLNLPMIK
;
A
#
# COMPACT_ATOMS: atom_id res chain seq x y z
N TRP A 1 18.79 18.25 17.54
CA TRP A 1 17.87 17.14 17.83
C TRP A 1 17.58 17.03 19.33
N ASP A 2 18.61 17.04 20.18
CA ASP A 2 18.44 16.89 21.64
C ASP A 2 17.54 17.97 22.26
N GLU A 3 17.69 19.24 21.85
CA GLU A 3 16.79 20.32 22.29
C GLU A 3 15.33 20.04 21.95
N TYR A 4 15.04 19.62 20.71
CA TYR A 4 13.68 19.23 20.30
C TYR A 4 13.12 18.13 21.20
N ARG A 5 13.92 17.12 21.57
CA ARG A 5 13.48 16.03 22.44
C ARG A 5 13.27 16.44 23.89
N ALA A 6 14.10 17.33 24.42
CA ALA A 6 13.90 17.89 25.75
C ALA A 6 12.64 18.76 25.79
N ARG A 7 12.53 19.74 24.88
CA ARG A 7 11.42 20.71 24.86
C ARG A 7 10.08 20.10 24.49
N ALA A 8 10.05 19.03 23.69
CA ALA A 8 8.79 18.35 23.38
C ALA A 8 8.12 17.74 24.62
N LYS A 9 8.88 17.48 25.71
CA LYS A 9 8.32 16.97 26.98
C LYS A 9 7.81 18.10 27.88
N THR A 10 8.46 19.26 27.86
CA THR A 10 8.17 20.37 28.78
C THR A 10 7.29 21.46 28.17
N GLU A 11 7.41 21.69 26.86
CA GLU A 11 6.74 22.76 26.10
C GLU A 11 6.12 22.24 24.78
N PRO A 12 5.33 21.15 24.80
CA PRO A 12 4.87 20.47 23.58
C PRO A 12 4.13 21.40 22.60
N ALA A 13 3.26 22.29 23.08
CA ALA A 13 2.52 23.23 22.24
C ALA A 13 3.45 24.22 21.51
N ALA A 14 4.49 24.72 22.19
CA ALA A 14 5.47 25.61 21.59
C ALA A 14 6.32 24.89 20.53
N VAL A 15 6.69 23.63 20.81
CA VAL A 15 7.42 22.80 19.84
C VAL A 15 6.59 22.51 18.60
N ILE A 16 5.32 22.16 18.76
CA ILE A 16 4.39 21.93 17.63
C ILE A 16 4.29 23.18 16.76
N LYS A 17 4.07 24.35 17.38
CA LYS A 17 4.00 25.63 16.66
C LYS A 17 5.29 25.93 15.90
N ALA A 18 6.45 25.80 16.55
CA ALA A 18 7.75 26.05 15.91
C ALA A 18 8.02 25.08 14.75
N ALA A 19 7.63 23.80 14.91
CA ALA A 19 7.76 22.80 13.86
C ALA A 19 6.88 23.14 12.64
N LYS A 20 5.61 23.48 12.86
CA LYS A 20 4.69 23.86 11.78
C LYS A 20 5.13 25.13 11.06
N GLN A 21 5.61 26.14 11.80
CA GLN A 21 6.19 27.35 11.19
C GLN A 21 7.38 27.03 10.28
N SER A 22 8.24 26.09 10.69
CA SER A 22 9.35 25.63 9.86
C SER A 22 8.86 24.84 8.63
N MET A 23 7.82 24.01 8.77
CA MET A 23 7.19 23.32 7.65
C MET A 23 6.58 24.30 6.63
N ALA A 24 5.96 25.38 7.08
CA ALA A 24 5.43 26.42 6.20
C ALA A 24 6.54 27.07 5.36
N VAL A 25 7.71 27.35 5.94
CA VAL A 25 8.88 27.84 5.20
C VAL A 25 9.38 26.81 4.19
N HIS A 26 9.44 25.53 4.58
CA HIS A 26 9.85 24.43 3.70
C HIS A 26 8.91 24.30 2.49
N VAL A 27 7.59 24.30 2.72
CA VAL A 27 6.59 24.20 1.64
C VAL A 27 6.65 25.41 0.70
N LYS A 28 6.89 26.63 1.21
CA LYS A 28 7.12 27.81 0.35
C LYS A 28 8.31 27.61 -0.59
N ALA A 29 9.38 26.97 -0.13
CA ALA A 29 10.52 26.65 -0.98
C ALA A 29 10.17 25.60 -2.05
N MET A 30 9.40 24.57 -1.69
CA MET A 30 8.90 23.57 -2.65
C MET A 30 8.03 24.22 -3.74
N LEU A 31 7.13 25.14 -3.35
CA LEU A 31 6.30 25.91 -4.28
C LEU A 31 7.15 26.78 -5.22
N GLU A 32 8.28 27.31 -4.77
CA GLU A 32 9.17 28.10 -5.62
C GLU A 32 9.88 27.22 -6.67
N PHE A 33 10.28 26.00 -6.32
CA PHE A 33 10.77 25.03 -7.30
C PHE A 33 9.69 24.64 -8.30
N GLN A 34 8.45 24.43 -7.85
CA GLN A 34 7.32 24.16 -8.74
C GLN A 34 7.09 25.29 -9.74
N LYS A 35 7.14 26.56 -9.31
CA LYS A 35 7.03 27.74 -10.20
C LYS A 35 8.12 27.81 -11.25
N GLN A 36 9.30 27.26 -10.97
CA GLN A 36 10.40 27.12 -11.94
C GLN A 36 10.19 25.97 -12.92
N GLY A 37 9.06 25.26 -12.85
CA GLY A 37 8.72 24.14 -13.74
C GLY A 37 9.26 22.79 -13.27
N ILE A 38 9.76 22.68 -12.04
CA ILE A 38 10.28 21.43 -11.50
C ILE A 38 9.12 20.56 -10.98
N PRO A 39 9.00 19.29 -11.44
CA PRO A 39 8.02 18.36 -10.89
C PRO A 39 8.14 18.25 -9.37
N THR A 40 7.12 18.72 -8.68
CA THR A 40 7.06 18.79 -7.21
C THR A 40 5.80 18.06 -6.78
N PHE A 41 5.90 17.23 -5.75
CA PHE A 41 4.78 16.44 -5.24
C PHE A 41 4.94 16.18 -3.74
N ASP A 42 3.82 15.94 -3.07
CA ASP A 42 3.78 15.49 -1.68
C ASP A 42 3.91 13.98 -1.62
N TYR A 43 4.79 13.50 -0.72
CA TYR A 43 5.09 12.09 -0.55
C TYR A 43 4.46 11.48 0.70
N GLY A 44 3.26 11.93 1.04
CA GLY A 44 2.36 11.25 1.95
C GLY A 44 2.67 11.42 3.43
N ASN A 45 3.26 12.57 3.80
CA ASN A 45 3.60 12.92 5.19
C ASN A 45 2.75 14.09 5.75
N ASN A 46 1.77 14.56 4.98
CA ASN A 46 0.84 15.64 5.36
C ASN A 46 1.50 17.02 5.53
N ILE A 47 2.69 17.25 4.95
CA ILE A 47 3.41 18.53 5.11
C ILE A 47 2.65 19.72 4.50
N ARG A 48 1.91 19.51 3.40
CA ARG A 48 1.06 20.53 2.78
C ARG A 48 -0.03 21.03 3.74
N GLN A 49 -0.69 20.12 4.44
CA GLN A 49 -1.71 20.45 5.44
C GLN A 49 -1.11 21.26 6.59
N MET A 50 0.04 20.85 7.11
CA MET A 50 0.71 21.57 8.20
C MET A 50 1.11 22.99 7.79
N ALA A 51 1.52 23.20 6.54
CA ALA A 51 1.80 24.52 5.99
C ALA A 51 0.54 25.35 5.76
N GLN A 52 -0.54 24.74 5.26
CA GLN A 52 -1.83 25.43 5.07
C GLN A 52 -2.37 25.96 6.40
N GLU A 53 -2.28 25.19 7.48
CA GLU A 53 -2.70 25.60 8.82
C GLU A 53 -1.86 26.76 9.39
N GLU A 54 -0.67 27.03 8.86
CA GLU A 54 0.18 28.18 9.20
C GLU A 54 0.05 29.33 8.17
N GLY A 55 -0.98 29.30 7.32
CA GLY A 55 -1.32 30.38 6.39
C GLY A 55 -0.62 30.32 5.03
N VAL A 56 -0.06 29.17 4.63
CA VAL A 56 0.36 28.96 3.24
C VAL A 56 -0.88 28.57 2.41
N GLU A 57 -1.62 29.58 1.96
CA GLU A 57 -2.93 29.40 1.27
C GLU A 57 -2.85 28.46 0.07
N ASN A 58 -1.73 28.48 -0.65
CA ASN A 58 -1.50 27.72 -1.86
C ASN A 58 -0.62 26.46 -1.63
N ALA A 59 -0.59 25.93 -0.41
CA ALA A 59 0.21 24.75 -0.05
C ALA A 59 -0.14 23.49 -0.86
N PHE A 60 -1.35 23.41 -1.41
CA PHE A 60 -1.83 22.28 -2.21
C PHE A 60 -1.67 22.47 -3.73
N ASP A 61 -0.96 23.51 -4.18
CA ASP A 61 -0.69 23.73 -5.61
C ASP A 61 0.11 22.58 -6.24
N PHE A 62 0.89 21.83 -5.46
CA PHE A 62 1.51 20.58 -5.90
C PHE A 62 0.74 19.35 -5.40
N PRO A 63 0.56 18.32 -6.26
CA PRO A 63 -0.29 17.18 -5.96
C PRO A 63 0.38 16.18 -5.02
N GLY A 64 -0.42 15.31 -4.40
CA GLY A 64 0.10 14.08 -3.81
C GLY A 64 0.59 13.09 -4.86
N PHE A 65 1.54 12.25 -4.49
CA PHE A 65 2.10 11.25 -5.41
C PHE A 65 1.07 10.22 -5.90
N VAL A 66 0.01 9.96 -5.13
CA VAL A 66 -1.01 8.97 -5.52
C VAL A 66 -1.87 9.45 -6.68
N PRO A 67 -2.57 10.60 -6.61
CA PRO A 67 -3.28 11.12 -7.78
C PRO A 67 -2.35 11.38 -8.97
N ALA A 68 -1.09 11.78 -8.73
CA ALA A 68 -0.15 12.09 -9.79
C ALA A 68 0.41 10.87 -10.53
N TYR A 69 0.68 9.76 -9.82
CA TYR A 69 1.47 8.65 -10.38
C TYR A 69 0.92 7.25 -10.07
N ILE A 70 0.40 7.01 -8.88
CA ILE A 70 0.15 5.64 -8.38
C ILE A 70 -1.28 5.16 -8.66
N ARG A 71 -2.26 6.05 -8.73
CA ARG A 71 -3.67 5.65 -8.85
C ARG A 71 -3.99 4.68 -10.00
N PRO A 72 -3.37 4.77 -11.20
CA PRO A 72 -3.58 3.78 -12.25
C PRO A 72 -3.21 2.34 -11.83
N LEU A 73 -2.20 2.18 -10.96
CA LEU A 73 -1.83 0.88 -10.39
C LEU A 73 -2.92 0.38 -9.44
N PHE A 74 -3.44 1.24 -8.56
CA PHE A 74 -4.53 0.89 -7.65
C PHE A 74 -5.82 0.49 -8.38
N CYS A 75 -6.10 1.11 -9.53
CA CYS A 75 -7.25 0.73 -10.36
C CYS A 75 -7.19 -0.75 -10.81
N ARG A 76 -6.00 -1.36 -10.87
CA ARG A 76 -5.79 -2.78 -11.17
C ARG A 76 -5.52 -3.66 -9.94
N GLY A 77 -5.74 -3.13 -8.74
CA GLY A 77 -5.41 -3.79 -7.47
C GLY A 77 -3.92 -3.96 -7.22
N ILE A 78 -3.06 -3.30 -8.01
CA ILE A 78 -1.59 -3.36 -7.87
C ILE A 78 -1.18 -2.48 -6.70
N GLY A 79 -0.45 -3.04 -5.74
CA GLY A 79 -0.02 -2.34 -4.53
C GLY A 79 1.13 -3.05 -3.84
N PRO A 80 1.55 -2.59 -2.64
CA PRO A 80 2.79 -3.01 -1.97
C PRO A 80 2.71 -4.39 -1.30
N PHE A 81 2.36 -5.40 -2.10
CA PHE A 81 2.35 -6.81 -1.74
C PHE A 81 3.75 -7.29 -1.36
N ARG A 82 3.84 -8.02 -0.25
CA ARG A 82 5.12 -8.46 0.32
C ARG A 82 5.00 -9.81 1.00
N TRP A 83 6.13 -10.48 1.15
CA TRP A 83 6.24 -11.69 1.95
C TRP A 83 7.54 -11.73 2.73
N ALA A 84 7.57 -12.54 3.79
CA ALA A 84 8.77 -12.80 4.59
C ALA A 84 8.91 -14.30 4.89
N ALA A 85 10.14 -14.79 4.86
CA ALA A 85 10.47 -16.18 5.15
C ALA A 85 10.64 -16.38 6.67
N LEU A 86 9.77 -17.20 7.29
CA LEU A 86 9.85 -17.45 8.73
C LEU A 86 11.04 -18.32 9.13
N SER A 87 11.69 -18.98 8.16
CA SER A 87 12.94 -19.72 8.35
C SER A 87 14.10 -18.82 8.76
N GLY A 88 14.07 -17.55 8.37
CA GLY A 88 15.25 -16.67 8.45
C GLY A 88 16.29 -16.92 7.36
N ASP A 89 16.07 -17.90 6.46
CA ASP A 89 17.01 -18.23 5.38
C ASP A 89 16.76 -17.35 4.14
N PRO A 90 17.77 -16.56 3.68
CA PRO A 90 17.62 -15.75 2.47
C PRO A 90 17.37 -16.57 1.20
N GLN A 91 17.75 -17.85 1.18
CA GLN A 91 17.49 -18.71 0.02
C GLN A 91 16.00 -18.89 -0.26
N ASP A 92 15.14 -18.86 0.76
CA ASP A 92 13.69 -18.94 0.58
C ASP A 92 13.17 -17.70 -0.19
N ILE A 93 13.75 -16.52 0.05
CA ILE A 93 13.44 -15.33 -0.74
C ILE A 93 13.96 -15.45 -2.17
N TYR A 94 15.17 -15.96 -2.38
CA TYR A 94 15.68 -16.13 -3.76
C TYR A 94 14.89 -17.16 -4.57
N LYS A 95 14.40 -18.23 -3.93
CA LYS A 95 13.51 -19.21 -4.57
C LYS A 95 12.16 -18.58 -4.92
N THR A 96 11.57 -17.80 -4.02
CA THR A 96 10.33 -17.08 -4.32
C THR A 96 10.53 -16.03 -5.42
N ASP A 97 11.64 -15.30 -5.46
CA ASP A 97 11.99 -14.39 -6.57
C ASP A 97 11.99 -15.13 -7.92
N ALA A 98 12.62 -16.30 -7.99
CA ALA A 98 12.63 -17.13 -9.19
C ALA A 98 11.22 -17.63 -9.57
N LYS A 99 10.43 -18.08 -8.58
CA LYS A 99 9.05 -18.52 -8.79
C LYS A 99 8.15 -17.40 -9.33
N VAL A 100 8.34 -16.17 -8.85
CA VAL A 100 7.58 -15.01 -9.37
C VAL A 100 7.87 -14.81 -10.86
N LYS A 101 9.14 -14.87 -11.27
CA LYS A 101 9.53 -14.74 -12.68
C LYS A 101 8.95 -15.85 -13.56
N GLU A 102 8.92 -17.08 -13.05
CA GLU A 102 8.29 -18.23 -13.73
C GLU A 102 6.79 -18.01 -13.94
N LEU A 103 6.08 -17.51 -12.92
CA LEU A 103 4.63 -17.34 -12.96
C LEU A 103 4.17 -16.09 -13.70
N ILE A 104 5.05 -15.10 -13.88
CA ILE A 104 4.79 -13.84 -14.57
C ILE A 104 5.93 -13.61 -15.57
N PRO A 105 6.03 -14.41 -16.64
CA PRO A 105 7.20 -14.41 -17.52
C PRO A 105 7.31 -13.17 -18.41
N ASP A 106 6.16 -12.54 -18.73
CA ASP A 106 6.08 -11.48 -19.74
C ASP A 106 6.13 -10.06 -19.16
N ASP A 107 6.54 -9.89 -17.89
CA ASP A 107 6.67 -8.59 -17.24
C ASP A 107 8.15 -8.24 -16.99
N ALA A 108 8.77 -7.63 -18.00
CA ALA A 108 10.18 -7.24 -17.94
C ALA A 108 10.47 -6.22 -16.83
N HIS A 109 9.51 -5.35 -16.49
CA HIS A 109 9.69 -4.38 -15.41
C HIS A 109 9.73 -5.08 -14.05
N LEU A 110 8.81 -6.02 -13.82
CA LEU A 110 8.79 -6.84 -12.62
C LEU A 110 10.07 -7.68 -12.48
N HIS A 111 10.58 -8.24 -13.57
CA HIS A 111 11.82 -9.03 -13.54
C HIS A 111 13.01 -8.16 -13.15
N ASN A 112 13.15 -6.99 -13.78
CA ASN A 112 14.18 -6.01 -13.43
C ASN A 112 14.04 -5.52 -11.98
N TRP A 113 12.82 -5.33 -11.49
CA TRP A 113 12.59 -5.01 -10.08
C TRP A 113 13.17 -6.09 -9.15
N LEU A 114 12.91 -7.37 -9.41
CA LEU A 114 13.44 -8.47 -8.60
C LEU A 114 14.97 -8.56 -8.67
N ASP A 115 15.56 -8.35 -9.85
CA ASP A 115 17.01 -8.35 -10.04
C ASP A 115 17.68 -7.22 -9.24
N MET A 116 17.18 -5.99 -9.40
CA MET A 116 17.68 -4.85 -8.62
C MET A 116 17.45 -5.06 -7.12
N ALA A 117 16.31 -5.61 -6.72
CA ALA A 117 16.01 -5.85 -5.32
C ALA A 117 16.94 -6.92 -4.71
N ARG A 118 17.43 -7.87 -5.49
CA ARG A 118 18.45 -8.82 -5.04
C ARG A 118 19.84 -8.20 -4.96
N GLU A 119 20.21 -7.38 -5.94
CA GLU A 119 21.55 -6.77 -6.01
C GLU A 119 21.74 -5.59 -5.04
N ARG A 120 20.66 -4.86 -4.75
CA ARG A 120 20.73 -3.54 -4.11
C ARG A 120 20.07 -3.47 -2.73
N ILE A 121 19.29 -4.47 -2.32
CA ILE A 121 18.60 -4.48 -1.03
C ILE A 121 19.17 -5.58 -0.14
N SER A 122 19.88 -5.18 0.92
CA SER A 122 20.27 -6.09 1.99
C SER A 122 19.08 -6.37 2.91
N PHE A 123 18.93 -7.63 3.33
CA PHE A 123 17.85 -8.01 4.26
C PHE A 123 18.03 -7.39 5.65
N GLN A 124 16.92 -7.20 6.36
CA GLN A 124 16.87 -6.71 7.74
C GLN A 124 15.93 -7.60 8.56
N GLY A 125 16.44 -8.28 9.59
CA GLY A 125 15.67 -9.28 10.33
C GLY A 125 15.37 -10.51 9.48
N LEU A 126 14.12 -10.97 9.46
CA LEU A 126 13.70 -12.04 8.55
C LEU A 126 13.86 -11.58 7.09
N PRO A 127 14.48 -12.39 6.21
CA PRO A 127 14.50 -12.11 4.78
C PRO A 127 13.07 -11.91 4.26
N ALA A 128 12.87 -10.80 3.55
CA ALA A 128 11.57 -10.38 3.05
C ALA A 128 11.71 -9.73 1.67
N ARG A 129 10.64 -9.80 0.89
CA ARG A 129 10.56 -9.19 -0.44
C ARG A 129 9.29 -8.38 -0.57
N ILE A 130 9.44 -7.19 -1.13
CA ILE A 130 8.36 -6.35 -1.64
C ILE A 130 8.29 -6.53 -3.16
N CYS A 131 7.10 -6.75 -3.71
CA CYS A 131 6.88 -6.87 -5.15
C CYS A 131 5.45 -6.45 -5.47
N TRP A 132 5.30 -5.37 -6.25
CA TRP A 132 3.98 -4.82 -6.54
C TRP A 132 3.26 -5.68 -7.57
N VAL A 133 2.16 -6.31 -7.17
CA VAL A 133 1.34 -7.18 -8.02
C VAL A 133 -0.15 -6.95 -7.78
N GLY A 134 -0.93 -7.19 -8.82
CA GLY A 134 -2.35 -6.84 -8.88
C GLY A 134 -3.34 -7.95 -8.52
N LEU A 135 -4.62 -7.64 -8.76
CA LEU A 135 -5.70 -8.62 -8.70
C LEU A 135 -5.40 -9.80 -9.65
N GLY A 136 -5.67 -11.02 -9.19
CA GLY A 136 -5.31 -12.27 -9.88
C GLY A 136 -3.88 -12.72 -9.60
N GLN A 137 -2.89 -11.85 -9.78
CA GLN A 137 -1.48 -12.19 -9.54
C GLN A 137 -1.19 -12.52 -8.07
N ARG A 138 -1.76 -11.78 -7.11
CA ARG A 138 -1.56 -12.04 -5.67
C ARG A 138 -1.96 -13.47 -5.26
N ALA A 139 -3.14 -13.92 -5.65
CA ALA A 139 -3.61 -15.27 -5.36
C ALA A 139 -2.75 -16.35 -6.05
N LYS A 140 -2.37 -16.12 -7.32
CA LYS A 140 -1.48 -17.03 -8.06
C LYS A 140 -0.14 -17.24 -7.34
N LEU A 141 0.48 -16.15 -6.89
CA LEU A 141 1.74 -16.21 -6.15
C LEU A 141 1.57 -16.87 -4.78
N GLY A 142 0.55 -16.48 -4.01
CA GLY A 142 0.34 -17.06 -2.68
C GLY A 142 0.10 -18.56 -2.69
N LEU A 143 -0.69 -19.06 -3.65
CA LEU A 143 -0.92 -20.50 -3.82
C LEU A 143 0.37 -21.23 -4.21
N ALA A 144 1.19 -20.64 -5.10
CA ALA A 144 2.47 -21.22 -5.46
C ALA A 144 3.46 -21.25 -4.29
N PHE A 145 3.52 -20.19 -3.48
CA PHE A 145 4.37 -20.17 -2.29
C PHE A 145 3.91 -21.21 -1.27
N ASN A 146 2.60 -21.38 -1.07
CA ASN A 146 2.07 -22.44 -0.22
C ASN A 146 2.46 -23.84 -0.72
N GLU A 147 2.45 -24.07 -2.04
CA GLU A 147 2.97 -25.31 -2.61
C GLU A 147 4.48 -25.49 -2.40
N MET A 148 5.27 -24.44 -2.56
CA MET A 148 6.70 -24.53 -2.29
C MET A 148 6.99 -24.85 -0.81
N VAL A 149 6.14 -24.40 0.13
CA VAL A 149 6.22 -24.82 1.54
C VAL A 149 5.82 -26.30 1.68
N ARG A 150 4.70 -26.72 1.07
CA ARG A 150 4.20 -28.11 1.13
C ARG A 150 5.22 -29.13 0.61
N SER A 151 5.88 -28.80 -0.50
CA SER A 151 6.90 -29.65 -1.12
C SER A 151 8.26 -29.62 -0.43
N GLY A 152 8.49 -28.69 0.50
CA GLY A 152 9.79 -28.47 1.14
C GLY A 152 10.80 -27.72 0.27
N GLU A 153 10.40 -27.17 -0.88
CA GLU A 153 11.22 -26.25 -1.66
C GLU A 153 11.55 -25.00 -0.83
N LEU A 154 10.58 -24.45 -0.09
CA LEU A 154 10.82 -23.48 0.97
C LEU A 154 11.00 -24.20 2.30
N SER A 155 11.99 -23.76 3.08
CA SER A 155 12.42 -24.48 4.28
C SER A 155 11.48 -24.32 5.49
N ALA A 156 10.60 -23.33 5.49
CA ALA A 156 9.59 -23.08 6.51
C ALA A 156 8.40 -22.31 5.91
N PRO A 157 7.28 -22.17 6.65
CA PRO A 157 6.17 -21.31 6.25
C PRO A 157 6.61 -19.87 5.93
N VAL A 158 5.86 -19.21 5.04
CA VAL A 158 6.05 -17.80 4.70
C VAL A 158 4.82 -16.99 5.09
N VAL A 159 5.03 -15.75 5.52
CA VAL A 159 3.93 -14.80 5.75
C VAL A 159 3.77 -13.92 4.52
N ILE A 160 2.54 -13.74 4.06
CA ILE A 160 2.18 -12.83 2.97
C ILE A 160 1.35 -11.69 3.54
N GLY A 161 1.74 -10.45 3.26
CA GLY A 161 0.98 -9.27 3.68
C GLY A 161 1.23 -8.09 2.75
N ARG A 162 0.98 -6.89 3.29
CA ARG A 162 1.18 -5.62 2.59
C ARG A 162 1.27 -4.46 3.59
N ASP A 163 1.56 -3.27 3.08
CA ASP A 163 1.26 -2.04 3.81
C ASP A 163 -0.27 -1.87 3.95
N HIS A 164 -0.68 -0.98 4.84
CA HIS A 164 -2.05 -0.46 4.90
C HIS A 164 -2.33 0.54 3.76
N LEU A 165 -1.29 1.10 3.14
CA LEU A 165 -1.39 1.77 1.84
C LEU A 165 -1.59 0.70 0.76
N ASP A 166 -2.82 0.55 0.28
CA ASP A 166 -3.16 -0.29 -0.87
C ASP A 166 -4.50 0.15 -1.46
N SER A 167 -4.79 -0.31 -2.67
CA SER A 167 -5.93 0.08 -3.50
C SER A 167 -7.29 0.09 -2.79
N GLY A 168 -7.56 -0.85 -1.88
CA GLY A 168 -8.86 -0.99 -1.21
C GLY A 168 -8.84 -0.73 0.30
N SER A 169 -7.68 -0.43 0.88
CA SER A 169 -7.48 -0.57 2.32
C SER A 169 -7.27 0.74 3.06
N VAL A 170 -7.48 1.90 2.43
CA VAL A 170 -7.24 3.21 3.04
C VAL A 170 -8.18 4.28 2.51
N ALA A 171 -8.64 5.14 3.43
CA ALA A 171 -9.22 6.44 3.16
C ALA A 171 -8.32 7.50 3.79
N SER A 172 -7.80 8.42 2.98
CA SER A 172 -6.77 9.40 3.34
C SER A 172 -6.78 10.56 2.33
N PRO A 173 -7.59 11.61 2.57
CA PRO A 173 -7.83 12.70 1.60
C PRO A 173 -6.59 13.52 1.22
N ASN A 174 -5.53 13.49 2.04
CA ASN A 174 -4.28 14.20 1.76
C ASN A 174 -3.19 13.28 1.18
N ARG A 175 -3.54 12.04 0.83
CA ARG A 175 -2.61 11.03 0.30
C ARG A 175 -3.28 10.05 -0.67
N GLU A 176 -3.71 8.87 -0.24
CA GLU A 176 -4.14 7.81 -1.16
C GLU A 176 -5.45 8.11 -1.90
N THR A 177 -6.37 8.79 -1.22
CA THR A 177 -7.70 9.11 -1.76
C THR A 177 -7.83 10.60 -2.07
N GLU A 178 -6.72 11.32 -2.21
CA GLU A 178 -6.71 12.72 -2.61
C GLU A 178 -7.23 12.92 -4.04
N ALA A 179 -8.24 13.76 -4.22
CA ALA A 179 -8.85 14.06 -5.51
C ALA A 179 -9.36 12.78 -6.21
N MET A 180 -10.24 12.03 -5.54
CA MET A 180 -11.00 10.98 -6.22
C MET A 180 -11.86 11.62 -7.33
N GLN A 181 -12.06 10.92 -8.45
CA GLN A 181 -12.75 11.45 -9.63
C GLN A 181 -14.20 11.87 -9.34
N ASP A 182 -14.84 11.21 -8.38
CA ASP A 182 -16.20 11.46 -7.91
C ASP A 182 -16.26 12.32 -6.62
N GLY A 183 -15.10 12.75 -6.09
CA GLY A 183 -15.00 13.50 -4.84
C GLY A 183 -15.18 12.67 -3.57
N SER A 184 -15.14 11.33 -3.65
CA SER A 184 -15.30 10.40 -2.51
C SER A 184 -14.09 10.31 -1.56
N ASP A 185 -13.22 11.33 -1.57
CA ASP A 185 -11.93 11.35 -0.88
C ASP A 185 -12.00 10.90 0.58
N ALA A 186 -13.00 11.39 1.32
CA ALA A 186 -13.16 11.17 2.76
C ALA A 186 -14.03 9.96 3.14
N VAL A 187 -14.56 9.20 2.17
CA VAL A 187 -15.40 8.02 2.45
C VAL A 187 -14.54 6.90 3.03
N SER A 188 -14.72 6.62 4.32
CA SER A 188 -13.94 5.62 5.06
C SER A 188 -14.62 4.27 5.24
N ASP A 189 -15.79 4.04 4.63
CA ASP A 189 -16.43 2.72 4.65
C ASP A 189 -15.54 1.63 4.02
N TRP A 190 -14.80 1.97 2.97
CA TRP A 190 -13.96 1.04 2.20
C TRP A 190 -12.88 0.33 3.02
N PRO A 191 -11.98 1.01 3.78
CA PRO A 191 -11.02 0.32 4.64
C PRO A 191 -11.68 -0.53 5.73
N LEU A 192 -12.84 -0.12 6.24
CA LEU A 192 -13.60 -0.90 7.22
C LEU A 192 -14.12 -2.20 6.59
N LEU A 193 -14.74 -2.10 5.41
CA LEU A 193 -15.19 -3.26 4.64
C LEU A 193 -14.03 -4.17 4.23
N ASN A 194 -12.87 -3.62 3.85
CA ASN A 194 -11.68 -4.41 3.54
C ASN A 194 -11.24 -5.26 4.75
N ALA A 195 -11.20 -4.68 5.96
CA ALA A 195 -10.88 -5.43 7.17
C ALA A 195 -11.91 -6.53 7.49
N LEU A 196 -13.20 -6.18 7.41
CA LEU A 196 -14.29 -7.14 7.66
C LEU A 196 -14.24 -8.30 6.66
N LEU A 197 -14.02 -8.00 5.38
CA LEU A 197 -13.97 -9.02 4.33
C LEU A 197 -12.72 -9.88 4.44
N ASN A 198 -11.56 -9.32 4.76
CA ASN A 198 -10.35 -10.11 5.02
C ASN A 198 -10.53 -11.05 6.22
N THR A 199 -11.23 -10.59 7.27
CA THR A 199 -11.61 -11.43 8.42
C THR A 199 -12.50 -12.58 7.98
N ALA A 200 -13.56 -12.29 7.22
CA ALA A 200 -14.48 -13.31 6.70
C ALA A 200 -13.81 -14.28 5.70
N SER A 201 -12.82 -13.80 4.95
CA SER A 201 -12.10 -14.59 3.94
C SER A 201 -11.10 -15.57 4.55
N GLY A 202 -10.65 -15.32 5.79
CA GLY A 202 -9.74 -16.18 6.53
C GLY A 202 -8.28 -15.71 6.53
N ALA A 203 -8.02 -14.39 6.54
CA ALA A 203 -6.68 -13.90 6.82
C ALA A 203 -6.22 -14.36 8.22
N THR A 204 -4.92 -14.60 8.40
CA THR A 204 -4.39 -15.06 9.69
C THR A 204 -4.50 -13.96 10.76
N TRP A 205 -4.25 -12.71 10.39
CA TRP A 205 -4.64 -11.56 11.20
C TRP A 205 -5.04 -10.36 10.35
N VAL A 206 -5.89 -9.53 10.94
CA VAL A 206 -6.45 -8.33 10.34
C VAL A 206 -6.33 -7.19 11.35
N SER A 207 -6.06 -5.99 10.87
CA SER A 207 -5.91 -4.79 11.69
C SER A 207 -6.70 -3.63 11.11
N LEU A 208 -7.23 -2.78 12.00
CA LEU A 208 -7.84 -1.49 11.65
C LEU A 208 -7.16 -0.40 12.46
N HIS A 209 -6.52 0.53 11.75
CA HIS A 209 -5.73 1.60 12.35
C HIS A 209 -6.23 2.97 11.89
N HIS A 210 -5.85 3.99 12.66
CA HIS A 210 -6.18 5.39 12.41
C HIS A 210 -4.90 6.25 12.41
N GLY A 211 -4.82 7.18 11.46
CA GLY A 211 -3.81 8.23 11.38
C GLY A 211 -2.41 7.79 10.96
N GLY A 212 -2.25 6.59 10.40
CA GLY A 212 -0.97 6.13 9.87
C GLY A 212 -0.53 6.99 8.68
N GLY A 213 0.75 7.36 8.69
CA GLY A 213 1.37 8.19 7.65
C GLY A 213 1.08 9.68 7.78
N VAL A 214 -0.19 10.06 7.70
CA VAL A 214 -0.63 11.46 7.66
C VAL A 214 -1.01 12.06 9.02
N GLY A 215 -0.97 11.26 10.09
CA GLY A 215 -1.23 11.71 11.46
C GLY A 215 -2.71 11.62 11.86
N MET A 216 -2.97 11.87 13.16
CA MET A 216 -4.30 11.75 13.74
C MET A 216 -5.33 12.61 13.01
N GLY A 217 -6.48 12.03 12.69
CA GLY A 217 -7.62 12.70 12.06
C GLY A 217 -7.62 12.64 10.53
N PHE A 218 -6.52 12.21 9.90
CA PHE A 218 -6.36 12.32 8.45
C PHE A 218 -6.43 10.99 7.68
N SER A 219 -6.47 9.84 8.35
CA SER A 219 -6.62 8.55 7.67
C SER A 219 -7.26 7.46 8.51
N GLN A 220 -7.98 6.56 7.84
CA GLN A 220 -8.45 5.29 8.37
C GLN A 220 -8.04 4.17 7.40
N HIS A 221 -7.48 3.08 7.89
CA HIS A 221 -6.91 2.05 7.02
C HIS A 221 -6.79 0.67 7.66
N SER A 222 -6.87 -0.36 6.81
CA SER A 222 -6.83 -1.77 7.19
C SER A 222 -5.56 -2.48 6.74
N GLY A 223 -5.11 -3.42 7.55
CA GLY A 223 -4.01 -4.33 7.24
C GLY A 223 -4.50 -5.77 7.25
N MET A 224 -3.85 -6.60 6.46
CA MET A 224 -4.10 -8.03 6.43
C MET A 224 -2.79 -8.78 6.24
N VAL A 225 -2.68 -9.95 6.86
CA VAL A 225 -1.60 -10.91 6.62
C VAL A 225 -2.16 -12.32 6.66
N ILE A 226 -1.62 -13.18 5.80
CA ILE A 226 -1.97 -14.60 5.72
C ILE A 226 -0.71 -15.46 5.69
N VAL A 227 -0.73 -16.56 6.44
CA VAL A 227 0.36 -17.55 6.49
C VAL A 227 0.16 -18.59 5.39
N CYS A 228 1.24 -18.88 4.67
CA CYS A 228 1.35 -20.04 3.78
C CYS A 228 2.15 -21.12 4.52
N ASP A 229 1.45 -22.09 5.10
CA ASP A 229 2.02 -23.17 5.92
C ASP A 229 2.07 -24.53 5.20
N GLY A 230 1.70 -24.57 3.92
CA GLY A 230 1.69 -25.77 3.09
C GLY A 230 0.43 -26.63 3.23
N THR A 231 -0.53 -26.23 4.07
CA THR A 231 -1.79 -26.98 4.26
C THR A 231 -2.81 -26.69 3.16
N ASP A 232 -3.73 -27.63 2.93
CA ASP A 232 -4.86 -27.45 2.02
C ASP A 232 -5.83 -26.39 2.57
N GLU A 233 -6.00 -26.33 3.90
CA GLU A 233 -6.82 -25.32 4.54
C GLU A 233 -6.24 -23.91 4.34
N ALA A 234 -4.90 -23.76 4.33
CA ALA A 234 -4.27 -22.51 3.97
C ALA A 234 -4.47 -22.17 2.50
N ALA A 235 -4.37 -23.14 1.59
CA ALA A 235 -4.60 -22.92 0.16
C ALA A 235 -6.00 -22.32 -0.10
N GLU A 236 -7.04 -22.87 0.56
CA GLU A 236 -8.39 -22.33 0.49
C GLU A 236 -8.50 -20.88 1.00
N ARG A 237 -7.91 -20.57 2.15
CA ARG A 237 -7.90 -19.21 2.71
C ARG A 237 -7.15 -18.24 1.80
N ILE A 238 -5.98 -18.64 1.31
CA ILE A 238 -5.13 -17.85 0.41
C ILE A 238 -5.87 -17.48 -0.85
N ALA A 239 -6.55 -18.44 -1.49
CA ALA A 239 -7.33 -18.20 -2.70
C ALA A 239 -8.41 -17.13 -2.50
N ARG A 240 -9.16 -17.20 -1.38
CA ARG A 240 -10.20 -16.21 -1.06
C ARG A 240 -9.61 -14.86 -0.69
N VAL A 241 -8.68 -14.85 0.25
CA VAL A 241 -8.11 -13.62 0.84
C VAL A 241 -7.33 -12.82 -0.19
N LEU A 242 -6.43 -13.46 -0.95
CA LEU A 242 -5.59 -12.77 -1.94
C LEU A 242 -6.32 -12.46 -3.25
N HIS A 243 -7.57 -12.91 -3.41
CA HIS A 243 -8.50 -12.40 -4.41
C HIS A 243 -9.29 -11.21 -3.85
N ASN A 244 -9.96 -11.40 -2.72
CA ASN A 244 -10.87 -10.40 -2.14
C ASN A 244 -10.15 -9.11 -1.73
N ASP A 245 -8.96 -9.20 -1.16
CA ASP A 245 -8.21 -8.02 -0.71
C ASP A 245 -7.93 -7.02 -1.86
N PRO A 246 -7.22 -7.38 -2.95
CA PRO A 246 -7.05 -6.47 -4.09
C PRO A 246 -8.36 -6.20 -4.85
N ALA A 247 -9.33 -7.14 -4.85
CA ALA A 247 -10.63 -6.93 -5.50
C ALA A 247 -11.43 -5.81 -4.85
N THR A 248 -11.32 -5.61 -3.52
CA THR A 248 -11.96 -4.44 -2.86
C THR A 248 -11.39 -3.11 -3.36
N GLY A 249 -10.11 -3.08 -3.75
CA GLY A 249 -9.49 -1.91 -4.35
C GLY A 249 -9.98 -1.62 -5.76
N VAL A 250 -10.11 -2.66 -6.59
CA VAL A 250 -10.72 -2.56 -7.92
C VAL A 250 -12.18 -2.13 -7.79
N MET A 251 -12.95 -2.73 -6.89
CA MET A 251 -14.33 -2.35 -6.58
C MET A 251 -14.45 -0.86 -6.22
N ARG A 252 -13.65 -0.39 -5.25
CA ARG A 252 -13.66 1.00 -4.77
C ARG A 252 -13.37 2.00 -5.90
N HIS A 253 -12.39 1.71 -6.75
CA HIS A 253 -12.04 2.62 -7.84
C HIS A 253 -13.04 2.53 -9.01
N ALA A 254 -13.65 1.37 -9.24
CA ALA A 254 -14.71 1.23 -10.23
C ALA A 254 -15.97 2.00 -9.79
N ASP A 255 -16.32 1.95 -8.50
CA ASP A 255 -17.40 2.74 -7.88
C ASP A 255 -17.18 4.24 -8.10
N ALA A 256 -15.95 4.73 -7.85
CA ALA A 256 -15.55 6.12 -8.09
C ALA A 256 -15.45 6.52 -9.59
N GLY A 257 -15.80 5.62 -10.52
CA GLY A 257 -15.91 5.92 -11.94
C GLY A 257 -14.59 5.84 -12.74
N TYR A 258 -13.54 5.22 -12.21
CA TYR A 258 -12.29 5.03 -12.96
C TYR A 258 -12.46 3.90 -13.99
N GLN A 259 -12.40 4.23 -15.28
CA GLN A 259 -12.59 3.26 -16.37
C GLN A 259 -11.61 2.08 -16.30
N ILE A 260 -10.34 2.33 -15.95
CA ILE A 260 -9.32 1.28 -15.78
C ILE A 260 -9.77 0.23 -14.75
N ALA A 261 -10.43 0.66 -13.67
CA ALA A 261 -10.91 -0.24 -12.63
C ALA A 261 -12.17 -1.00 -13.06
N ILE A 262 -13.07 -0.35 -13.80
CA ILE A 262 -14.24 -0.99 -14.41
C ILE A 262 -13.79 -2.08 -15.40
N ASP A 263 -12.80 -1.80 -16.23
CA ASP A 263 -12.24 -2.76 -17.19
C ASP A 263 -11.57 -3.92 -16.45
N CYS A 264 -10.75 -3.64 -15.43
CA CYS A 264 -10.14 -4.68 -14.59
C CYS A 264 -11.20 -5.55 -13.89
N ALA A 265 -12.30 -4.97 -13.43
CA ALA A 265 -13.40 -5.73 -12.83
C ALA A 265 -14.05 -6.69 -13.82
N LYS A 266 -14.25 -6.26 -15.08
CA LYS A 266 -14.78 -7.10 -16.16
C LYS A 266 -13.81 -8.20 -16.57
N GLU A 267 -12.53 -7.87 -16.74
CA GLU A 267 -11.45 -8.81 -17.05
C GLU A 267 -11.33 -9.94 -16.01
N GLN A 268 -11.51 -9.60 -14.73
CA GLN A 268 -11.37 -10.53 -13.60
C GLN A 268 -12.70 -11.15 -13.16
N GLY A 269 -13.81 -10.83 -13.82
CA GLY A 269 -15.14 -11.38 -13.52
C GLY A 269 -15.66 -11.01 -12.13
N LEU A 270 -15.35 -9.81 -11.63
CA LEU A 270 -15.84 -9.35 -10.33
C LEU A 270 -17.36 -9.14 -10.35
N ASN A 271 -18.04 -9.62 -9.32
CA ASN A 271 -19.46 -9.36 -9.11
C ASN A 271 -19.64 -8.00 -8.42
N LEU A 272 -19.82 -6.95 -9.22
CA LEU A 272 -20.07 -5.58 -8.75
C LEU A 272 -21.54 -5.21 -9.02
N PRO A 273 -22.47 -5.32 -8.05
CA PRO A 273 -23.91 -5.33 -8.33
C PRO A 273 -24.46 -4.11 -9.07
N MET A 274 -23.85 -2.94 -8.87
CA MET A 274 -24.28 -1.67 -9.47
C MET A 274 -23.54 -1.34 -10.78
N ILE A 275 -22.52 -2.12 -11.15
CA ILE A 275 -21.67 -1.89 -12.33
C ILE A 275 -21.97 -2.99 -13.35
N LYS A 276 -22.45 -2.57 -14.53
CA LYS A 276 -22.82 -3.46 -15.64
C LYS A 276 -21.68 -3.65 -16.64
#